data_AF-A0A6J3LW65-F1
#
_entry.id   AF-A0A6J3LW65-F1
#
_cell.length_a   1.000
_cell.length_b   1.000
_cell.length_c   1.000
_cell.angle_alpha   90.00
_cell.angle_beta   90.00
_cell.angle_gamma   90.00
#
_symmetry.space_group_name_H-M   'P 1'
#
loop_
_entity.id
_entity.type
_entity.pdbx_description
1 polymer ?
#
loop_
_entity_poly.entity_id
_entity_poly.type
_entity_poly.pdbx_seq_one_letter_code
_entity_poly.pdbx_strand_id
1 'polypeptide(L)'
;IDDGSCRAGELNAEEFLSDFCPYSAGIVDTIAQVFSSSVADESSAPTSAILANLTKLSVYTGPSGCSAVHVDMPRGVHQFCSLIVALPVPHVGGELVVKRGDRRVKFDFSEGVAQNVIQWAAFYSDCELEFLTVTSGHHITLTYNLVWKSLIPTKLANLSPSTIDVHDMPLHQILSKSLISPSFFPDGRILAIVMSHNYAHTSKRCFLPQGLRGSDMTLFEICKALNLATYVRLTTD
;
A
#
# COMPACT_ATOMS: atom_id res chain seq x y z
N ILE A 1 13.59 44.73 -0.45
CA ILE A 1 13.46 44.19 -1.81
C ILE A 1 12.83 42.83 -1.60
N ASP A 2 11.52 42.78 -1.81
CA ASP A 2 10.72 41.56 -1.75
C ASP A 2 11.07 40.76 -3.00
N ASP A 3 11.81 39.68 -2.84
CA ASP A 3 12.20 38.82 -3.94
C ASP A 3 10.91 38.13 -4.41
N GLY A 4 10.43 38.45 -5.62
CA GLY A 4 9.09 38.16 -6.15
C GLY A 4 8.66 36.68 -6.27
N SER A 5 9.22 35.80 -5.44
CA SER A 5 8.83 34.42 -5.21
C SER A 5 7.66 34.38 -4.21
N CYS A 6 6.44 34.41 -4.73
CA CYS A 6 5.26 34.00 -3.97
C CYS A 6 5.39 32.53 -3.53
N ARG A 7 5.30 32.30 -2.22
CA ARG A 7 5.31 30.95 -1.64
C ARG A 7 3.89 30.56 -1.25
N ALA A 8 3.52 29.32 -1.54
CA ALA A 8 2.34 28.72 -0.94
C ALA A 8 2.46 28.76 0.59
N GLY A 9 1.33 28.83 1.30
CA GLY A 9 1.35 28.46 2.72
C GLY A 9 1.63 26.96 2.79
N GLU A 10 2.73 26.55 3.41
CA GLU A 10 3.09 25.14 3.53
C GLU A 10 3.15 24.74 5.00
N LEU A 11 2.63 23.55 5.29
CA LEU A 11 2.78 22.86 6.57
C LEU A 11 3.38 21.49 6.29
N ASN A 12 4.47 21.15 6.98
CA ASN A 12 5.06 19.83 6.95
C ASN A 12 4.13 18.83 7.66
N ALA A 13 4.28 17.54 7.36
CA ALA A 13 3.44 16.48 7.91
C ALA A 13 3.39 16.43 9.45
N GLU A 14 4.36 17.00 10.14
CA GLU A 14 4.41 17.08 11.61
C GLU A 14 3.59 18.25 12.19
N GLU A 15 3.23 19.23 11.36
CA GLU A 15 2.58 20.48 11.75
C GLU A 15 1.05 20.44 11.62
N PHE A 16 0.50 19.35 11.07
CA PHE A 16 -0.94 19.16 10.91
C PHE A 16 -1.34 17.69 11.05
N LEU A 17 -2.65 17.48 11.21
CA LEU A 17 -3.26 16.15 11.20
C LEU A 17 -4.34 16.12 10.12
N SER A 18 -4.48 14.96 9.48
CA SER A 18 -5.53 14.67 8.51
C SER A 18 -6.00 13.24 8.70
N ASP A 19 -7.31 13.03 8.65
CA ASP A 19 -7.95 11.71 8.67
C ASP A 19 -8.09 11.10 7.26
N PHE A 20 -7.76 11.88 6.22
CA PHE A 20 -7.78 11.40 4.85
C PHE A 20 -6.77 10.27 4.63
N CYS A 21 -7.26 9.14 4.12
CA CYS A 21 -6.47 7.94 3.88
C CYS A 21 -6.52 7.57 2.38
N PRO A 22 -5.39 7.69 1.63
CA PRO A 22 -5.38 7.38 0.20
C PRO A 22 -5.55 5.87 -0.09
N TYR A 23 -5.35 5.01 0.91
CA TYR A 23 -5.62 3.57 0.81
C TYR A 23 -7.13 3.29 0.85
N SER A 24 -7.83 3.85 1.84
CA SER A 24 -9.29 3.70 1.96
C SER A 24 -10.04 4.31 0.78
N ALA A 25 -9.46 5.33 0.14
CA ALA A 25 -9.98 5.94 -1.09
C ALA A 25 -9.72 5.10 -2.37
N GLY A 26 -9.01 3.97 -2.27
CA GLY A 26 -8.65 3.11 -3.42
C GLY A 26 -7.62 3.73 -4.38
N ILE A 27 -7.04 4.88 -4.03
CA ILE A 27 -6.07 5.60 -4.87
C ILE A 27 -4.79 4.78 -4.99
N VAL A 28 -4.26 4.28 -3.87
CA VAL A 28 -3.03 3.48 -3.86
C VAL A 28 -3.21 2.18 -4.64
N ASP A 29 -4.37 1.53 -4.57
CA ASP A 29 -4.67 0.31 -5.33
C ASP A 29 -4.73 0.59 -6.84
N THR A 30 -5.37 1.70 -7.24
CA THR A 30 -5.42 2.13 -8.64
C THR A 30 -4.01 2.38 -9.18
N ILE A 31 -3.19 3.09 -8.41
CA ILE A 31 -1.78 3.32 -8.73
C ILE A 31 -1.06 1.97 -8.84
N ALA A 32 -1.17 1.09 -7.85
CA ALA A 32 -0.54 -0.23 -7.87
C ALA A 32 -0.89 -1.01 -9.15
N GLN A 33 -2.15 -1.05 -9.55
CA GLN A 33 -2.59 -1.74 -10.77
C GLN A 33 -1.93 -1.18 -12.04
N VAL A 34 -1.83 0.15 -12.16
CA VAL A 34 -1.16 0.82 -13.29
C VAL A 34 0.34 0.47 -13.34
N PHE A 35 0.98 0.29 -12.19
CA PHE A 35 2.40 -0.04 -12.09
C PHE A 35 2.70 -1.54 -12.14
N SER A 36 1.74 -2.40 -11.79
CA SER A 36 1.87 -3.86 -11.78
C SER A 36 1.71 -4.52 -13.15
N SER A 37 1.40 -3.77 -14.21
CA SER A 37 1.22 -4.31 -15.56
C SER A 37 2.52 -4.79 -16.25
N SER A 38 3.64 -4.88 -15.51
CA SER A 38 4.89 -5.46 -15.99
C SER A 38 5.53 -6.28 -14.86
N VAL A 39 5.46 -7.61 -15.00
CA VAL A 39 6.16 -8.64 -14.21
C VAL A 39 5.50 -9.04 -12.88
N ALA A 40 4.59 -10.02 -12.92
CA ALA A 40 4.53 -11.06 -11.90
C ALA A 40 3.78 -12.29 -12.42
N ASP A 41 4.43 -13.45 -12.31
CA ASP A 41 3.84 -14.78 -12.42
C ASP A 41 2.64 -14.86 -11.45
N GLU A 42 1.45 -15.21 -11.94
CA GLU A 42 0.21 -15.24 -11.14
C GLU A 42 0.26 -16.21 -9.94
N SER A 43 1.31 -17.03 -9.84
CA SER A 43 1.51 -17.99 -8.76
C SER A 43 2.27 -17.47 -7.54
N SER A 44 2.84 -16.26 -7.56
CA SER A 44 3.60 -15.71 -6.43
C SER A 44 2.89 -14.50 -5.80
N ALA A 45 2.73 -14.53 -4.46
CA ALA A 45 2.19 -13.41 -3.71
C ALA A 45 3.04 -12.14 -3.95
N PRO A 46 2.44 -10.94 -4.00
CA PRO A 46 3.18 -9.70 -4.19
C PRO A 46 4.22 -9.56 -3.08
N THR A 47 5.50 -9.44 -3.47
CA THR A 47 6.63 -9.32 -2.53
C THR A 47 6.82 -7.89 -2.04
N SER A 48 6.15 -6.93 -2.68
CA SER A 48 6.20 -5.51 -2.34
C SER A 48 4.79 -4.89 -2.31
N ALA A 49 4.64 -3.88 -1.48
CA ALA A 49 3.48 -3.00 -1.41
C ALA A 49 3.92 -1.54 -1.63
N ILE A 50 2.97 -0.69 -1.99
CA ILE A 50 3.18 0.76 -2.07
C ILE A 50 2.85 1.36 -0.70
N LEU A 51 3.79 2.11 -0.16
CA LEU A 51 3.56 2.95 1.02
C LEU A 51 3.47 4.42 0.59
N ALA A 52 2.33 5.03 0.83
CA ALA A 52 2.09 6.46 0.71
C ALA A 52 2.43 7.19 2.03
N ASN A 53 3.51 7.98 2.02
CA ASN A 53 3.95 8.79 3.15
C ASN A 53 3.54 10.25 2.92
N LEU A 54 2.68 10.78 3.79
CA LEU A 54 2.29 12.20 3.76
C LEU A 54 3.53 13.07 4.06
N THR A 55 3.80 14.06 3.21
CA THR A 55 4.98 14.92 3.34
C THR A 55 4.59 16.33 3.76
N LYS A 56 3.60 16.93 3.09
CA LYS A 56 3.17 18.29 3.34
C LYS A 56 1.74 18.57 2.90
N LEU A 57 1.19 19.63 3.47
CA LEU A 57 -0.01 20.31 3.03
C LEU A 57 0.41 21.66 2.44
N SER A 58 -0.11 22.00 1.27
CA SER A 58 0.12 23.30 0.60
C SER A 58 -1.21 24.01 0.37
N VAL A 59 -1.25 25.31 0.65
CA VAL A 59 -2.40 26.19 0.46
C VAL A 59 -2.02 27.30 -0.52
N TYR A 60 -2.74 27.34 -1.64
CA TYR A 60 -2.65 28.38 -2.65
C TYR A 60 -3.91 29.23 -2.59
N THR A 61 -3.76 30.51 -2.24
CA THR A 61 -4.90 31.43 -2.07
C THR A 61 -4.93 32.44 -3.21
N GLY A 62 -6.12 32.62 -3.80
CA GLY A 62 -6.40 33.68 -4.76
C GLY A 62 -7.18 34.84 -4.12
N PRO A 63 -7.05 36.08 -4.64
CA PRO A 63 -6.17 36.47 -5.73
C PRO A 63 -4.76 36.79 -5.21
N SER A 64 -3.75 36.01 -5.59
CA SER A 64 -2.34 36.31 -5.28
C SER A 64 -1.55 36.77 -6.50
N GLY A 65 -2.06 36.54 -7.72
CA GLY A 65 -1.36 36.89 -8.98
C GLY A 65 -0.13 36.03 -9.26
N CYS A 66 0.07 34.94 -8.51
CA CYS A 66 1.33 34.21 -8.45
C CYS A 66 1.21 32.74 -8.85
N SER A 67 2.11 32.28 -9.72
CA SER A 67 2.33 30.87 -10.05
C SER A 67 3.43 30.33 -9.15
N ALA A 68 3.21 29.18 -8.51
CA ALA A 68 4.22 28.53 -7.70
C ALA A 68 4.85 27.39 -8.49
N VAL A 69 6.05 27.65 -9.01
CA VAL A 69 6.88 26.58 -9.57
C VAL A 69 7.50 25.85 -8.39
N HIS A 70 7.08 24.60 -8.15
CA HIS A 70 7.69 23.76 -7.13
C HIS A 70 8.61 22.75 -7.81
N VAL A 71 9.83 23.19 -8.14
CA VAL A 71 10.94 22.27 -8.41
C VAL A 71 11.55 21.95 -7.06
N ASP A 72 11.15 20.81 -6.47
CA ASP A 72 12.00 19.95 -5.64
C ASP A 72 11.15 19.12 -4.68
N MET A 73 10.95 17.85 -5.04
CA MET A 73 10.72 16.82 -4.03
C MET A 73 12.07 16.16 -3.76
N PRO A 74 12.68 16.33 -2.56
CA PRO A 74 13.89 15.63 -2.23
C PRO A 74 13.66 14.13 -2.35
N ARG A 75 14.53 13.48 -3.14
CA ARG A 75 14.45 12.06 -3.47
C ARG A 75 14.72 11.25 -2.21
N GLY A 76 13.67 10.78 -1.55
CA GLY A 76 13.81 9.75 -0.53
C GLY A 76 14.39 8.48 -1.17
N VAL A 77 15.34 7.84 -0.50
CA VAL A 77 15.83 6.51 -0.91
C VAL A 77 14.59 5.60 -0.98
N HIS A 78 14.26 5.10 -2.18
CA HIS A 78 13.08 4.29 -2.52
C HIS A 78 11.78 5.01 -2.96
N GLN A 79 11.76 6.34 -3.13
CA GLN A 79 10.63 7.05 -3.75
C GLN A 79 10.62 6.86 -5.26
N PHE A 80 9.51 6.34 -5.79
CA PHE A 80 9.33 6.15 -7.24
C PHE A 80 8.27 7.08 -7.83
N CYS A 81 7.32 7.56 -7.03
CA CYS A 81 6.27 8.47 -7.46
C CYS A 81 5.94 9.49 -6.37
N SER A 82 5.32 10.58 -6.78
CA SER A 82 4.64 11.53 -5.91
C SER A 82 3.15 11.48 -6.21
N LEU A 83 2.33 11.64 -5.17
CA LEU A 83 0.88 11.70 -5.25
C LEU A 83 0.43 13.04 -4.67
N ILE A 84 -0.29 13.82 -5.48
CA ILE A 84 -0.97 15.05 -5.07
C ILE A 84 -2.45 14.75 -4.94
N VAL A 85 -3.02 15.06 -3.80
CA VAL A 85 -4.47 14.96 -3.53
C VAL A 85 -5.00 16.37 -3.30
N ALA A 86 -5.91 16.82 -4.15
CA ALA A 86 -6.58 18.10 -3.98
C ALA A 86 -7.84 17.94 -3.14
N LEU A 87 -7.93 18.70 -2.05
CA LEU A 87 -9.14 18.75 -1.24
C LEU A 87 -10.22 19.52 -2.01
N PRO A 88 -11.51 19.11 -1.91
CA PRO A 88 -12.60 19.67 -2.71
C PRO A 88 -13.07 21.04 -2.17
N VAL A 89 -12.13 21.97 -1.98
CA VAL A 89 -12.39 23.35 -1.53
C VAL A 89 -12.64 24.22 -2.76
N PRO A 90 -13.67 25.10 -2.76
CA PRO A 90 -13.92 25.99 -3.89
C PRO A 90 -12.75 26.91 -4.25
N HIS A 91 -12.33 26.83 -5.52
CA HIS A 91 -11.27 27.66 -6.09
C HIS A 91 -11.41 27.79 -7.62
N VAL A 92 -10.70 28.76 -8.20
CA VAL A 92 -10.59 28.97 -9.66
C VAL A 92 -9.12 29.13 -10.05
N GLY A 93 -8.68 28.42 -11.10
CA GLY A 93 -7.27 28.30 -11.46
C GLY A 93 -6.56 27.28 -10.57
N GLY A 94 -5.24 27.39 -10.40
CA GLY A 94 -4.50 26.46 -9.54
C GLY A 94 -4.15 25.13 -10.20
N GLU A 95 -4.26 25.03 -11.53
CA GLU A 95 -4.03 23.78 -12.25
C GLU A 95 -2.59 23.28 -12.07
N LEU A 96 -2.43 21.97 -11.93
CA LEU A 96 -1.12 21.34 -11.86
C LEU A 96 -0.60 21.07 -13.27
N VAL A 97 0.63 21.50 -13.50
CA VAL A 97 1.40 21.20 -14.69
C VAL A 97 2.52 20.25 -14.31
N VAL A 98 2.52 19.07 -14.92
CA VAL A 98 3.56 18.06 -14.76
C VAL A 98 4.38 17.99 -16.06
N LYS A 99 5.70 18.14 -15.96
CA LYS A 99 6.62 18.08 -17.10
C LYS A 99 7.65 16.97 -16.93
N ARG A 100 7.95 16.26 -18.02
CA ARG A 100 9.02 15.27 -18.09
C ARG A 100 9.64 15.29 -19.48
N GLY A 101 10.83 15.90 -19.62
CA GLY A 101 11.40 16.22 -20.93
C GLY A 101 10.46 17.13 -21.72
N ASP A 102 10.20 16.78 -22.98
CA ASP A 102 9.30 17.57 -23.86
C ASP A 102 7.80 17.32 -23.61
N ARG A 103 7.45 16.36 -22.74
CA ARG A 103 6.05 16.07 -22.41
C ARG A 103 5.56 16.97 -21.29
N ARG A 104 4.42 17.63 -21.52
CA ARG A 104 3.74 18.48 -20.54
C ARG A 104 2.27 18.07 -20.46
N VAL A 105 1.81 17.75 -19.26
CA VAL A 105 0.41 17.46 -18.96
C VAL A 105 -0.10 18.53 -18.00
N LYS A 106 -1.28 19.06 -18.27
CA LYS A 106 -1.99 20.00 -17.39
C LYS A 106 -3.20 19.28 -16.82
N PHE A 107 -3.39 19.37 -15.51
CA PHE A 107 -4.49 18.75 -14.78
C PHE A 107 -5.23 19.81 -13.97
N ASP A 108 -6.54 19.89 -14.18
CA ASP A 108 -7.41 20.84 -13.51
C ASP A 108 -8.16 20.13 -12.37
N PHE A 109 -7.93 20.56 -11.13
CA PHE A 109 -8.59 19.99 -9.95
C PHE A 109 -9.98 20.58 -9.68
N SER A 110 -10.35 21.68 -10.35
CA SER A 110 -11.59 22.41 -10.08
C SER A 110 -12.84 21.63 -10.46
N GLU A 111 -12.75 20.68 -11.40
CA GLU A 111 -13.87 19.80 -11.78
C GLU A 111 -14.39 18.97 -10.60
N GLY A 112 -13.49 18.56 -9.68
CA GLY A 112 -13.84 17.78 -8.50
C GLY A 112 -14.66 18.55 -7.47
N VAL A 113 -14.46 19.86 -7.38
CA VAL A 113 -15.15 20.73 -6.41
C VAL A 113 -16.66 20.68 -6.63
N ALA A 114 -17.10 20.80 -7.89
CA ALA A 114 -18.53 20.81 -8.24
C ALA A 114 -19.23 19.49 -7.87
N GLN A 115 -18.48 18.37 -7.88
CA GLN A 115 -18.99 17.04 -7.57
C GLN A 115 -18.74 16.64 -6.12
N ASN A 116 -18.07 17.49 -5.33
CA ASN A 116 -17.55 17.16 -4.00
C ASN A 116 -16.72 15.86 -4.01
N VAL A 117 -15.94 15.66 -5.07
CA VAL A 117 -15.08 14.50 -5.30
C VAL A 117 -13.63 14.91 -5.15
N ILE A 118 -12.88 14.09 -4.43
CA ILE A 118 -11.43 14.26 -4.29
C ILE A 118 -10.77 13.98 -5.63
N GLN A 119 -10.01 14.96 -6.12
CA GLN A 119 -9.20 14.82 -7.33
C GLN A 119 -7.76 14.56 -6.91
N TRP A 120 -7.05 13.77 -7.71
CA TRP A 120 -5.67 13.41 -7.41
C TRP A 120 -4.88 13.18 -8.69
N ALA A 121 -3.56 13.37 -8.58
CA ALA A 121 -2.62 13.12 -9.66
C ALA A 121 -1.40 12.39 -9.08
N ALA A 122 -0.98 11.31 -9.74
CA ALA A 122 0.25 10.60 -9.42
C ALA A 122 1.19 10.62 -10.61
N PHE A 123 2.47 10.86 -10.37
CA PHE A 123 3.49 10.97 -11.41
C PHE A 123 4.85 10.52 -10.86
N TYR A 124 5.74 10.15 -11.78
CA TYR A 124 7.09 9.70 -11.43
C TYR A 124 7.88 10.80 -10.71
N SER A 125 8.77 10.40 -9.81
CA SER A 125 9.59 11.31 -9.00
C SER A 125 10.60 12.13 -9.81
N ASP A 126 10.80 11.82 -11.10
CA ASP A 126 11.63 12.57 -12.04
C ASP A 126 10.87 13.64 -12.84
N CYS A 127 9.60 13.88 -12.54
CA CYS A 127 8.80 14.93 -13.17
C CYS A 127 8.97 16.28 -12.44
N GLU A 128 8.97 17.37 -13.21
CA GLU A 128 8.89 18.74 -12.71
C GLU A 128 7.44 19.16 -12.49
N LEU A 129 7.19 19.97 -11.46
CA LEU A 129 5.85 20.38 -11.05
C LEU A 129 5.72 21.89 -10.97
N GLU A 130 4.59 22.38 -11.48
CA GLU A 130 4.23 23.79 -11.45
C GLU A 130 2.73 23.90 -11.16
N PHE A 131 2.37 24.62 -10.10
CA PHE A 131 0.98 25.00 -9.85
C PHE A 131 0.73 26.38 -10.41
N LEU A 132 -0.21 26.47 -11.34
CA LEU A 132 -0.64 27.75 -11.89
C LEU A 132 -1.34 28.61 -10.84
N THR A 133 -1.47 29.90 -11.14
CA THR A 133 -2.07 30.87 -10.23
C THR A 133 -3.51 30.51 -9.86
N VAL A 134 -3.81 30.52 -8.56
CA VAL A 134 -5.20 30.54 -8.07
C VAL A 134 -5.71 31.97 -8.15
N THR A 135 -6.78 32.17 -8.92
CA THR A 135 -7.37 33.49 -9.16
C THR A 135 -8.47 33.83 -8.15
N SER A 136 -9.13 32.81 -7.58
CA SER A 136 -10.15 32.96 -6.55
C SER A 136 -10.21 31.73 -5.65
N GLY A 137 -10.54 31.93 -4.36
CA GLY A 137 -10.69 30.86 -3.38
C GLY A 137 -9.37 30.26 -2.89
N HIS A 138 -9.43 29.02 -2.40
CA HIS A 138 -8.29 28.31 -1.83
C HIS A 138 -8.14 26.93 -2.44
N HIS A 139 -7.00 26.70 -3.09
CA HIS A 139 -6.61 25.39 -3.56
C HIS A 139 -5.70 24.76 -2.49
N ILE A 140 -6.17 23.67 -1.89
CA ILE A 140 -5.47 22.98 -0.79
C ILE A 140 -5.11 21.58 -1.26
N THR A 141 -3.83 21.22 -1.13
CA THR A 141 -3.32 19.92 -1.58
C THR A 141 -2.56 19.20 -0.48
N LEU A 142 -2.75 17.89 -0.39
CA LEU A 142 -1.89 16.98 0.36
C LEU A 142 -0.90 16.32 -0.60
N THR A 143 0.37 16.32 -0.23
CA THR A 143 1.44 15.71 -1.01
C THR A 143 1.92 14.44 -0.31
N TYR A 144 1.98 13.33 -1.04
CA TYR A 144 2.49 12.05 -0.56
C TYR A 144 3.68 11.59 -1.41
N ASN A 145 4.71 11.07 -0.75
CA ASN A 145 5.75 10.28 -1.39
C ASN A 145 5.32 8.82 -1.45
N LEU A 146 5.36 8.23 -2.64
CA LEU A 146 5.08 6.81 -2.83
C LEU A 146 6.40 6.04 -2.90
N VAL A 147 6.56 5.10 -1.97
CA VAL A 147 7.75 4.25 -1.85
C VAL A 147 7.37 2.78 -1.94
N TRP A 148 8.25 1.97 -2.52
CA TRP A 148 8.12 0.52 -2.45
C TRP A 148 8.51 0.04 -1.05
N LYS A 149 7.64 -0.74 -0.42
CA LYS A 149 7.89 -1.40 0.84
C LYS A 149 7.85 -2.90 0.63
N SER A 150 8.97 -3.56 0.92
CA SER A 150 8.98 -5.03 0.98
C SER A 150 7.98 -5.48 2.05
N LEU A 151 7.04 -6.34 1.66
CA LEU A 151 6.12 -6.99 2.59
C LEU A 151 6.83 -8.05 3.44
N ILE A 152 8.02 -8.45 3.00
CA ILE A 152 8.95 -9.30 3.74
C ILE A 152 9.85 -8.37 4.57
N PRO A 153 9.88 -8.45 5.92
CA PRO A 153 10.78 -7.66 6.75
C PRO A 153 12.22 -7.79 6.24
N THR A 154 13.00 -6.72 6.16
CA THR A 154 14.35 -6.73 5.56
C THR A 154 15.35 -7.67 6.24
N LYS A 155 15.11 -8.04 7.51
CA LYS A 155 15.85 -9.13 8.18
C LYS A 155 15.42 -10.52 7.71
N LEU A 156 14.19 -10.68 7.25
CA LEU A 156 13.62 -11.90 6.67
C LEU A 156 13.88 -12.03 5.16
N ALA A 157 14.18 -10.94 4.43
CA ALA A 157 14.36 -10.99 2.98
C ALA A 157 15.73 -11.55 2.55
N ASN A 158 16.74 -11.41 3.42
CA ASN A 158 18.06 -12.04 3.25
C ASN A 158 18.14 -13.41 3.91
N LEU A 159 17.10 -13.80 4.65
CA LEU A 159 16.91 -15.16 5.10
C LEU A 159 16.02 -15.78 4.03
N SER A 160 16.36 -16.97 3.54
CA SER A 160 15.40 -17.79 2.80
C SER A 160 14.05 -17.81 3.57
N PRO A 161 12.89 -18.08 2.94
CA PRO A 161 11.55 -18.02 3.56
C PRO A 161 11.32 -18.84 4.86
N SER A 162 12.36 -19.47 5.40
CA SER A 162 12.48 -20.20 6.64
C SER A 162 13.12 -19.36 7.76
N THR A 163 12.46 -18.31 8.28
CA THR A 163 12.90 -17.69 9.57
C THR A 163 12.30 -18.35 10.80
N ILE A 164 11.45 -19.32 10.57
CA ILE A 164 11.26 -20.44 11.47
C ILE A 164 11.68 -21.63 10.64
N ASP A 165 12.79 -22.27 10.99
CA ASP A 165 13.02 -23.60 10.45
C ASP A 165 11.94 -24.50 11.07
N VAL A 166 10.90 -24.73 10.29
CA VAL A 166 9.77 -25.57 10.65
C VAL A 166 10.27 -26.94 11.10
N HIS A 167 11.41 -27.40 10.58
CA HIS A 167 12.02 -28.67 10.94
C HIS A 167 12.59 -28.71 12.37
N ASP A 168 12.98 -27.56 12.93
CA ASP A 168 13.49 -27.44 14.30
C ASP A 168 12.39 -27.33 15.36
N MET A 169 11.14 -27.20 14.93
CA MET A 169 10.01 -27.12 15.87
C MET A 169 9.75 -28.49 16.53
N PRO A 170 9.57 -28.55 17.87
CA PRO A 170 9.27 -29.80 18.57
C PRO A 170 8.05 -30.54 17.99
N LEU A 171 7.03 -29.79 17.57
CA LEU A 171 5.82 -30.35 16.97
C LEU A 171 6.12 -31.03 15.62
N HIS A 172 6.98 -30.45 14.78
CA HIS A 172 7.41 -31.08 13.53
C HIS A 172 8.13 -32.40 13.79
N GLN A 173 9.06 -32.43 14.74
CA GLN A 173 9.80 -33.64 15.10
C GLN A 173 8.87 -34.75 15.63
N ILE A 174 7.91 -34.40 16.49
CA ILE A 174 6.95 -35.35 17.05
C ILE A 174 6.03 -35.88 15.96
N LEU A 175 5.49 -35.00 15.10
CA LEU A 175 4.57 -35.38 14.04
C LEU A 175 5.28 -36.23 12.97
N SER A 176 6.49 -35.85 12.57
CA SER A 176 7.35 -36.63 11.66
C SER A 176 7.60 -38.04 12.18
N LYS A 177 8.02 -38.17 13.45
CA LYS A 177 8.23 -39.49 14.08
C LYS A 177 6.93 -40.30 14.17
N SER A 178 5.82 -39.64 14.45
CA SER A 178 4.52 -40.29 14.55
C SER A 178 4.05 -40.82 13.20
N LEU A 179 4.18 -40.04 12.12
CA LEU A 179 3.79 -40.43 10.75
C LEU A 179 4.54 -41.65 10.22
N ILE A 180 5.76 -41.93 10.72
CA ILE A 180 6.55 -43.11 10.34
C ILE A 180 6.12 -44.36 11.14
N SER A 181 5.47 -44.17 12.30
CA SER A 181 5.10 -45.27 13.18
C SER A 181 3.88 -46.04 12.65
N PRO A 182 3.97 -47.38 12.45
CA PRO A 182 2.85 -48.20 11.95
C PRO A 182 1.62 -48.21 12.86
N SER A 183 1.81 -47.92 14.16
CA SER A 183 0.71 -47.83 15.13
C SER A 183 -0.02 -46.50 15.08
N PHE A 184 0.55 -45.49 14.44
CA PHE A 184 -0.05 -44.16 14.35
C PHE A 184 -0.93 -44.10 13.12
N PHE A 185 -2.24 -43.95 13.35
CA PHE A 185 -3.22 -43.80 12.27
C PHE A 185 -3.28 -45.01 11.29
N PRO A 186 -3.42 -46.25 11.81
CA PRO A 186 -3.25 -47.49 11.03
C PRO A 186 -4.21 -47.62 9.84
N ASP A 187 -5.44 -47.08 9.97
CA ASP A 187 -6.49 -47.16 8.95
C ASP A 187 -6.60 -45.91 8.05
N GLY A 188 -5.67 -44.96 8.19
CA GLY A 188 -5.44 -43.81 7.30
C GLY A 188 -6.67 -43.17 6.66
N ARG A 189 -7.27 -42.14 7.28
CA ARG A 189 -8.33 -41.33 6.64
C ARG A 189 -8.09 -39.81 6.68
N ILE A 190 -8.47 -39.12 7.74
CA ILE A 190 -8.31 -37.67 7.88
C ILE A 190 -8.04 -37.34 9.37
N LEU A 191 -6.98 -36.57 9.65
CA LEU A 191 -6.76 -35.97 10.97
C LEU A 191 -7.36 -34.56 10.98
N ALA A 192 -8.39 -34.35 11.79
CA ALA A 192 -9.01 -33.05 11.96
C ALA A 192 -8.52 -32.41 13.26
N ILE A 193 -8.04 -31.16 13.16
CA ILE A 193 -7.60 -30.37 14.32
C ILE A 193 -8.44 -29.10 14.35
N VAL A 194 -9.05 -28.83 15.51
CA VAL A 194 -9.83 -27.61 15.72
C VAL A 194 -8.87 -26.43 15.80
N MET A 195 -9.22 -25.35 15.11
CA MET A 195 -8.40 -24.13 15.09
C MET A 195 -8.51 -23.38 16.41
N SER A 196 -7.39 -22.77 16.83
CA SER A 196 -7.28 -22.06 18.10
C SER A 196 -7.93 -20.67 18.06
N HIS A 197 -8.08 -20.11 16.86
CA HIS A 197 -8.70 -18.81 16.64
C HIS A 197 -9.97 -18.90 15.80
N ASN A 198 -10.84 -17.90 15.97
CA ASN A 198 -11.99 -17.69 15.11
C ASN A 198 -11.57 -16.91 13.86
N TYR A 199 -11.94 -17.42 12.69
CA TYR A 199 -11.65 -16.79 11.40
C TYR A 199 -12.94 -16.33 10.74
N ALA A 200 -13.01 -15.03 10.43
CA ALA A 200 -14.09 -14.46 9.66
C ALA A 200 -14.09 -15.07 8.24
N HIS A 201 -15.24 -15.54 7.78
CA HIS A 201 -15.39 -16.15 6.46
C HIS A 201 -16.78 -15.81 5.90
N THR A 202 -16.85 -15.54 4.58
CA THR A 202 -18.08 -15.14 3.88
C THR A 202 -18.64 -16.22 2.94
N SER A 203 -18.00 -17.39 2.84
CA SER A 203 -18.43 -18.46 1.93
C SER A 203 -18.34 -19.87 2.54
N LYS A 204 -19.16 -20.80 2.02
CA LYS A 204 -19.14 -22.24 2.37
C LYS A 204 -17.91 -23.00 1.84
N ARG A 205 -17.05 -22.36 1.04
CA ARG A 205 -15.80 -22.94 0.50
C ARG A 205 -14.63 -22.19 1.12
N CYS A 206 -14.01 -22.74 2.16
CA CYS A 206 -13.03 -22.01 2.95
C CYS A 206 -11.62 -22.10 2.33
N PHE A 207 -10.99 -20.95 2.07
CA PHE A 207 -9.55 -20.85 1.79
C PHE A 207 -8.96 -19.82 2.74
N LEU A 208 -8.20 -20.25 3.75
CA LEU A 208 -7.37 -19.35 4.53
C LEU A 208 -6.01 -19.96 4.86
N PRO A 209 -5.03 -19.87 3.94
CA PRO A 209 -3.61 -20.08 4.27
C PRO A 209 -2.94 -18.80 4.77
N GLN A 210 -3.18 -17.64 4.14
CA GLN A 210 -2.45 -16.39 4.47
C GLN A 210 -2.99 -15.62 5.69
N GLY A 211 -4.17 -15.99 6.20
CA GLY A 211 -4.83 -15.32 7.32
C GLY A 211 -4.73 -16.05 8.66
N LEU A 212 -4.06 -17.21 8.70
CA LEU A 212 -3.92 -18.01 9.91
C LEU A 212 -3.09 -17.27 10.96
N ARG A 213 -3.50 -17.39 12.23
CA ARG A 213 -2.91 -16.67 13.35
C ARG A 213 -2.26 -17.66 14.31
N GLY A 214 -1.08 -17.29 14.80
CA GLY A 214 -0.38 -18.01 15.86
C GLY A 214 -0.19 -19.49 15.56
N SER A 215 -0.60 -20.34 16.51
CA SER A 215 -0.48 -21.80 16.46
C SER A 215 -1.10 -22.44 15.21
N ASP A 216 -2.18 -21.86 14.68
CA ASP A 216 -2.87 -22.41 13.51
C ASP A 216 -2.02 -22.26 12.24
N MET A 217 -1.33 -21.13 12.08
CA MET A 217 -0.39 -20.91 10.98
C MET A 217 0.80 -21.87 11.13
N THR A 218 1.37 -21.95 12.33
CA THR A 218 2.51 -22.82 12.61
C THR A 218 2.20 -24.29 12.29
N LEU A 219 1.04 -24.78 12.73
CA LEU A 219 0.60 -26.15 12.44
C LEU A 219 0.39 -26.38 10.94
N PHE A 220 -0.21 -25.41 10.25
CA PHE A 220 -0.45 -25.48 8.81
C PHE A 220 0.88 -25.58 8.03
N GLU A 221 1.86 -24.74 8.37
CA GLU A 221 3.20 -24.75 7.78
C GLU A 221 3.96 -26.06 8.09
N ILE A 222 3.87 -26.59 9.31
CA ILE A 222 4.45 -27.91 9.67
C ILE A 222 3.87 -29.02 8.79
N CYS A 223 2.55 -29.06 8.62
CA CYS A 223 1.91 -30.07 7.79
C CYS A 223 2.31 -29.92 6.31
N LYS A 224 2.49 -28.68 5.81
CA LYS A 224 3.01 -28.42 4.47
C LYS A 224 4.46 -28.89 4.31
N ALA A 225 5.33 -28.59 5.27
CA ALA A 225 6.73 -29.03 5.27
C ALA A 225 6.86 -30.57 5.29
N LEU A 226 5.93 -31.28 5.94
CA LEU A 226 5.84 -32.73 5.94
C LEU A 226 5.14 -33.32 4.68
N ASN A 227 4.84 -32.50 3.68
CA ASN A 227 4.15 -32.87 2.44
C ASN A 227 2.76 -33.50 2.65
N LEU A 228 2.05 -33.11 3.72
CA LEU A 228 0.69 -33.57 3.96
C LEU A 228 -0.32 -32.78 3.13
N ALA A 229 -1.37 -33.47 2.68
CA ALA A 229 -2.54 -32.81 2.08
C ALA A 229 -3.33 -32.07 3.17
N THR A 230 -3.28 -30.74 3.16
CA THR A 230 -3.94 -29.89 4.15
C THR A 230 -5.20 -29.24 3.60
N TYR A 231 -6.27 -29.26 4.41
CA TYR A 231 -7.55 -28.63 4.09
C TYR A 231 -8.03 -27.83 5.31
N VAL A 232 -8.50 -26.62 5.09
CA VAL A 232 -9.24 -25.85 6.10
C VAL A 232 -10.73 -26.02 5.80
N ARG A 233 -11.49 -26.51 6.78
CA ARG A 233 -12.93 -26.75 6.63
C ARG A 233 -13.69 -26.10 7.79
N LEU A 234 -14.91 -25.67 7.50
CA LEU A 234 -15.84 -25.21 8.51
C LEU A 234 -16.26 -26.40 9.37
N THR A 235 -16.31 -26.20 10.69
CA THR A 235 -17.03 -27.09 11.59
C THR A 235 -18.52 -26.90 11.31
N THR A 236 -19.17 -27.91 10.75
CA THR A 236 -20.62 -27.97 10.72
C THR A 236 -21.10 -28.41 12.10
N ASP A 237 -21.96 -27.62 12.73
CA ASP A 237 -22.73 -28.05 13.92
C ASP A 237 -23.57 -29.31 13.61
#